data_AF-A0A564WEZ6-F1
#
_entry.id   AF-A0A564WEZ6-F1
#
_cell.length_a   1.000
_cell.length_b   1.000
_cell.length_c   1.000
_cell.angle_alpha   90.00
_cell.angle_beta   90.00
_cell.angle_gamma   90.00
#
_symmetry.space_group_name_H-M   'P 1'
#
loop_
_entity.id
_entity.type
_entity.pdbx_description
1 polymer ?
#
loop_
_entity_poly.entity_id
_entity_poly.type
_entity_poly.pdbx_seq_one_letter_code
_entity_poly.pdbx_strand_id
1 'polypeptide(L)' 'MFVRCESVDRGPGPSDKYVTVKTESGDIEEVIVHTSFVREKMMEIAPVSSRNGSAVLIELPSETVSGSWRIWVPKDSLQR' A
#
# COMPACT_ATOMS: atom_id res chain seq x y z
N MET A 1 1.22 -11.23 1.83
CA MET A 1 2.44 -10.39 1.70
C MET A 1 2.03 -8.97 2.08
N PHE A 2 2.95 -8.20 2.63
CA PHE A 2 2.63 -6.89 3.18
C PHE A 2 3.57 -5.80 2.66
N VAL A 3 3.03 -4.59 2.52
CA VAL A 3 3.79 -3.36 2.24
C VAL A 3 3.72 -2.42 3.43
N ARG A 4 4.82 -1.73 3.72
CA ARG A 4 4.87 -0.69 4.74
C ARG A 4 3.94 0.45 4.36
N CYS A 5 3.11 0.86 5.30
CA CYS A 5 2.22 2.00 5.17
C CYS A 5 2.22 2.84 6.45
N GLU A 6 1.82 4.10 6.34
CA GLU A 6 1.52 4.91 7.52
C GLU A 6 0.00 5.05 7.66
N SER A 7 -0.51 4.78 8.86
CA SER A 7 -1.91 5.02 9.19
C SER A 7 -2.06 6.48 9.55
N VAL A 8 -2.78 7.25 8.74
CA VAL A 8 -2.92 8.68 8.97
C VAL A 8 -4.18 9.00 9.77
N ASP A 9 -5.32 8.32 9.51
CA ASP A 9 -6.58 8.59 10.21
C ASP A 9 -7.65 7.49 10.06
N ARG A 10 -8.83 7.69 10.68
CA ARG A 10 -10.09 7.01 10.34
C ARG A 10 -10.51 7.37 8.91
N GLY A 11 -10.90 6.35 8.15
CA GLY A 11 -11.50 6.54 6.84
C GLY A 11 -12.98 6.98 6.91
N PRO A 12 -13.66 7.08 5.76
CA PRO A 12 -15.05 7.54 5.67
C PRO A 12 -16.04 6.66 6.44
N GLY A 13 -15.82 5.34 6.44
CA GLY A 13 -16.61 4.36 7.19
C GLY A 13 -16.02 4.01 8.56
N PRO A 14 -16.84 3.44 9.48
CA PRO A 14 -16.40 2.99 10.80
C PRO A 14 -15.24 1.98 10.77
N SER A 15 -15.17 1.19 9.69
CA SER A 15 -14.15 0.17 9.48
C SER A 15 -13.17 0.53 8.37
N ASP A 16 -13.20 1.78 7.89
CA ASP A 16 -12.26 2.25 6.89
C ASP A 16 -11.05 2.89 7.55
N LYS A 17 -9.92 2.76 6.88
CA LYS A 17 -8.65 3.30 7.31
C LYS A 17 -7.98 3.97 6.14
N TYR A 18 -7.60 5.22 6.36
CA TYR A 18 -6.82 5.96 5.39
C TYR A 18 -5.34 5.70 5.66
N VAL A 19 -4.65 5.17 4.66
CA VAL A 19 -3.22 4.84 4.73
C VAL A 19 -2.46 5.46 3.59
N THR A 20 -1.18 5.74 3.84
CA THR A 20 -0.25 6.21 2.83
C THR A 20 0.82 5.16 2.54
N VAL A 21 1.19 5.03 1.27
CA VAL A 21 2.25 4.13 0.80
C VAL A 21 3.25 4.94 -0.01
N LYS A 22 4.54 4.80 0.31
CA LYS A 22 5.61 5.44 -0.45
C LYS A 22 5.97 4.61 -1.68
N THR A 23 5.91 5.22 -2.86
CA THR A 23 6.29 4.57 -4.13
C THR A 23 7.81 4.53 -4.31
N GLU A 24 8.28 3.81 -5.34
CA GLU A 24 9.71 3.77 -5.71
C GLU A 24 10.24 5.16 -6.13
N SER A 25 9.41 6.00 -6.75
CA SER A 25 9.77 7.39 -7.12
C SER A 25 9.84 8.33 -5.90
N GLY A 26 9.35 7.89 -4.74
CA GLY A 26 9.29 8.68 -3.52
C GLY A 26 7.99 9.45 -3.35
N ASP A 27 7.04 9.30 -4.29
CA ASP A 27 5.69 9.84 -4.19
C ASP A 27 4.91 9.12 -3.09
N ILE A 28 3.89 9.80 -2.57
CA ILE A 28 2.99 9.24 -1.55
C ILE A 28 1.65 8.95 -2.21
N GLU A 29 1.26 7.68 -2.17
CA GLU A 29 -0.04 7.22 -2.64
C GLU A 29 -0.97 6.99 -1.45
N GLU A 30 -2.20 7.46 -1.59
CA GLU A 30 -3.21 7.46 -0.55
C GLU A 30 -4.25 6.38 -0.85
N VAL A 31 -4.53 5.51 0.11
CA VAL A 31 -5.43 4.37 -0.07
C VAL A 31 -6.40 4.30 1.10
N ILE A 32 -7.69 4.16 0.80
CA ILE A 32 -8.72 3.86 1.80
C ILE A 32 -8.97 2.36 1.75
N VAL A 33 -8.64 1.66 2.83
CA VAL A 33 -8.83 0.21 2.95
C VAL A 33 -9.66 -0.13 4.18
N HIS A 34 -10.28 -1.31 4.16
CA HIS A 34 -10.89 -1.84 5.37
C HIS A 34 -9.79 -2.13 6.42
N THR A 35 -10.08 -1.86 7.69
CA THR A 35 -9.15 -2.02 8.83
C THR A 35 -8.51 -3.42 8.92
N SER A 36 -9.18 -4.46 8.42
CA SER A 36 -8.64 -5.84 8.37
C SER A 36 -7.40 -6.00 7.50
N PHE A 37 -7.19 -5.12 6.51
CA PHE A 37 -6.02 -5.15 5.64
C PHE A 37 -4.77 -4.56 6.31
N VAL A 38 -4.91 -3.88 7.45
CA VAL A 38 -3.80 -3.14 8.08
C VAL A 38 -3.45 -3.71 9.45
N ARG A 39 -2.18 -4.07 9.65
CA ARG A 39 -1.62 -4.53 10.93
C ARG A 39 -0.28 -3.86 11.16
N GLU A 40 -0.07 -3.25 12.33
CA GLU A 40 1.25 -2.74 12.76
C GLU A 40 2.05 -1.95 11.69
N LYS A 41 1.39 -1.00 10.99
CA LYS A 41 1.96 -0.19 9.89
C LYS A 41 2.32 -0.96 8.62
N MET A 42 1.67 -2.10 8.43
CA MET A 42 1.78 -2.93 7.25
C MET A 42 0.38 -3.13 6.66
N MET A 43 0.27 -3.03 5.34
CA MET A 43 -0.95 -3.30 4.59
C MET A 43 -0.78 -4.56 3.76
N GLU A 44 -1.76 -5.45 3.81
CA GLU A 44 -1.80 -6.66 2.99
C GLU A 44 -1.99 -6.32 1.51
N ILE A 45 -1.17 -6.94 0.65
CA ILE A 45 -1.11 -6.70 -0.79
C ILE A 45 -0.90 -8.01 -1.56
N ALA A 46 -1.16 -7.97 -2.87
CA ALA A 46 -0.80 -9.04 -3.80
C ALA A 46 0.44 -8.61 -4.64
N PRO A 47 1.55 -9.36 -4.62
CA PRO A 47 2.69 -9.07 -5.50
C PRO A 47 2.36 -9.45 -6.94
N VAL A 48 2.72 -8.60 -7.90
CA VAL A 48 2.45 -8.82 -9.33
C VAL A 48 3.74 -9.14 -10.09
N SER A 49 4.76 -8.31 -9.96
CA SER A 49 6.04 -8.48 -10.66
C SER A 49 7.19 -7.78 -9.94
N SER A 50 8.43 -8.13 -10.29
CA SER A 50 9.63 -7.48 -9.76
C SER A 50 10.46 -6.87 -10.89
N ARG A 51 11.03 -5.68 -10.67
CA ARG A 51 11.94 -5.03 -11.61
C ARG A 51 13.35 -4.93 -11.03
N ASN A 52 14.32 -5.55 -11.70
CA ASN A 52 15.76 -5.45 -11.42
C ASN A 52 16.16 -5.60 -9.93
N GLY A 53 15.33 -6.27 -9.13
CA GLY A 53 15.56 -6.49 -7.70
C GLY A 53 15.37 -5.26 -6.78
N SER A 54 15.17 -4.04 -7.31
CA SER A 54 15.03 -2.81 -6.52
C SER A 54 13.59 -2.54 -6.09
N ALA A 55 12.62 -2.89 -6.95
CA ALA A 55 11.21 -2.62 -6.71
C ALA A 55 10.31 -3.77 -7.15
N VAL A 56 9.11 -3.73 -6.58
CA VAL A 56 8.05 -4.70 -6.83
C VAL A 56 6.79 -3.94 -7.20
N LEU A 57 6.15 -4.37 -8.28
CA LEU A 57 4.79 -3.94 -8.61
C LEU A 57 3.85 -4.72 -7.72
N ILE A 58 3.08 -4.00 -6.92
CA ILE A 58 2.07 -4.57 -6.02
C ILE A 58 0.68 -4.16 -6.51
N GLU A 59 -0.30 -5.01 -6.24
CA GLU A 59 -1.72 -4.70 -6.36
C GLU A 59 -2.30 -4.38 -4.99
N LEU A 60 -2.99 -3.25 -4.93
CA LEU A 60 -3.60 -2.71 -3.72
C LEU A 60 -4.99 -3.31 -3.50
N PRO A 61 -5.48 -3.39 -2.23
CA PRO A 61 -6.83 -3.87 -1.95
C PRO A 61 -7.95 -2.99 -2.53
N SER A 62 -7.64 -1.72 -2.79
CA SER A 62 -8.53 -0.72 -3.36
C SER A 62 -7.72 0.29 -4.18
N GLU A 63 -8.43 1.03 -5.02
CA GLU A 63 -7.87 2.11 -5.81
C GLU A 63 -7.29 3.21 -4.91
N THR A 64 -6.12 3.74 -5.28
CA THR A 64 -5.60 4.95 -4.65
C THR A 64 -6.51 6.14 -4.94
N VAL A 65 -6.39 7.21 -4.15
CA VAL A 65 -7.07 8.49 -4.43
C VAL A 65 -6.66 9.07 -5.80
N SER A 66 -5.46 8.72 -6.30
CA SER A 66 -4.95 9.12 -7.62
C SER A 66 -5.45 8.26 -8.79
N GLY A 67 -6.22 7.20 -8.54
CA GLY A 67 -6.79 6.32 -9.57
C GLY A 67 -5.92 5.12 -9.96
N SER A 68 -4.99 4.71 -9.08
CA SER A 68 -4.08 3.59 -9.34
C SER A 68 -4.46 2.36 -8.53
N TRP A 69 -4.57 1.21 -9.19
CA TRP A 69 -4.74 -0.10 -8.52
C TRP A 69 -3.41 -0.80 -8.25
N ARG A 70 -2.36 -0.40 -8.98
CA ARG A 70 -1.03 -0.99 -8.91
C ARG A 70 0.01 0.08 -8.84
N ILE A 71 0.95 -0.09 -7.92
CA ILE A 71 2.03 0.88 -7.68
C ILE A 71 3.36 0.15 -7.56
N TRP A 72 4.43 0.81 -7.99
CA TRP A 72 5.79 0.33 -7.77
C TRP A 72 6.25 0.77 -6.39
N VAL A 73 6.70 -0.18 -5.56
CA VAL A 73 7.23 0.10 -4.23
C VAL A 73 8.66 -0.44 -4.06
N PRO A 74 9.49 0.23 -3.24
CA PRO A 74 10.81 -0.27 -2.88
C PRO A 74 10.73 -1.68 -2.28
N LYS A 75 11.64 -2.58 -2.65
CA LYS A 75 11.62 -3.97 -2.13
C LYS A 75 11.78 -4.04 -0.61
N ASP A 76 12.50 -3.09 0.00
CA ASP A 76 12.71 -2.99 1.45
C ASP A 76 11.46 -2.52 2.23
N SER A 77 10.43 -2.03 1.52
CA SER A 77 9.12 -1.74 2.10
C SER A 77 8.27 -2.99 2.32
N LEU A 78 8.70 -4.17 1.85
CA LEU A 78 7.89 -5.38 1.82
C LEU A 78 8.26 -6.39 2.92
N GLN A 79 7.27 -7.12 3.42
CA GLN A 79 7.44 -8.25 4.33
C GLN A 79 6.59 -9.44 3.87
N ARG A 80 7.06 -10.67 4.13
CA ARG A 80 6.34 -11.90 3.77
C ARG A 80 5.21 -12.20 4.73
#